data_AF-A0A131Y3T1-F1
#
_entry.id   AF-A0A131Y3T1-F1
#
_cell.length_a   1.000
_cell.length_b   1.000
_cell.length_c   1.000
_cell.angle_alpha   90.00
_cell.angle_beta   90.00
_cell.angle_gamma   90.00
#
_symmetry.space_group_name_H-M   'P 1'
#
loop_
_entity.id
_entity.type
_entity.pdbx_description
1 polymer ?
#
loop_
_entity_poly.entity_id
_entity_poly.type
_entity_poly.pdbx_seq_one_letter_code
_entity_poly.pdbx_strand_id
1 'polypeptide(L)'
;DNNNIEGVKYHKFLGVWFEETLSWNVHIEKMRVDIARAIGILNKFRQLLPKRLKLQLYYSLVYSRLTYCMLVWGTTTKTNKQKLFILQKKAVRFIENLKRY
;
A
#
# COMPACT_ATOMS: atom_id res chain seq x y z
N ASP A 1 34.40 -15.78 -19.20
CA ASP A 1 33.51 -16.11 -18.09
C ASP A 1 32.04 -15.99 -18.48
N ASN A 2 31.43 -17.12 -18.84
CA ASN A 2 30.00 -17.22 -19.15
C ASN A 2 29.23 -17.54 -17.86
N ASN A 3 29.03 -16.54 -17.01
CA ASN A 3 28.12 -16.68 -15.87
C ASN A 3 26.69 -16.51 -16.38
N ASN A 4 25.99 -17.62 -16.64
CA ASN A 4 24.56 -17.61 -16.88
C ASN A 4 23.86 -17.06 -15.64
N ILE A 5 23.33 -15.83 -15.74
CA ILE A 5 22.55 -15.21 -14.67
C ILE A 5 21.20 -15.90 -14.63
N GLU A 6 20.88 -16.58 -13.53
CA GLU A 6 19.56 -17.17 -13.34
C GLU A 6 18.50 -16.06 -13.26
N GLY A 7 17.48 -16.13 -14.12
CA GLY A 7 16.34 -15.22 -14.10
C GLY A 7 15.49 -15.46 -12.86
N VAL A 8 15.39 -14.44 -11.99
CA VAL A 8 14.53 -14.51 -10.80
C VAL A 8 13.12 -14.02 -11.18
N LYS A 9 12.09 -14.81 -10.87
CA LYS A 9 10.68 -14.47 -11.19
C LYS A 9 10.20 -13.14 -10.58
N TYR A 10 10.69 -12.83 -9.37
CA TYR A 10 10.41 -11.57 -8.70
C TYR A 10 11.58 -11.14 -7.81
N HIS A 11 11.90 -9.86 -7.80
CA HIS A 11 13.01 -9.29 -7.03
C HIS A 11 12.58 -8.00 -6.35
N LYS A 12 12.99 -7.79 -5.09
CA LYS A 12 12.72 -6.55 -4.36
C LYS A 12 13.91 -5.61 -4.49
N PHE A 13 13.67 -4.43 -5.06
CA PHE A 13 14.68 -3.39 -5.19
C PHE A 13 14.13 -2.06 -4.71
N LEU A 14 14.87 -1.39 -3.81
CA LEU A 14 14.47 -0.13 -3.18
C LEU A 14 13.01 -0.14 -2.69
N GLY A 15 12.57 -1.22 -2.04
CA GLY A 15 11.20 -1.32 -1.52
C GLY A 15 10.11 -1.65 -2.55
N VAL A 16 10.41 -1.62 -3.85
CA VAL A 16 9.49 -2.02 -4.94
C VAL A 16 9.74 -3.48 -5.32
N TRP A 17 8.66 -4.21 -5.63
CA TRP A 17 8.76 -5.59 -6.11
C TRP A 17 8.64 -5.57 -7.62
N PHE A 18 9.67 -6.04 -8.30
CA PHE A 18 9.72 -6.21 -9.74
C PHE A 18 9.44 -7.66 -10.06
N GLU A 19 8.58 -7.89 -11.04
CA GLU A 19 8.32 -9.22 -11.61
C GLU A 19 8.92 -9.29 -13.01
N GLU A 20 9.25 -10.50 -13.46
CA GLU A 20 9.77 -10.75 -14.82
C GLU A 20 8.85 -10.20 -15.92
N THR A 21 7.53 -10.31 -15.73
CA THR A 21 6.52 -9.80 -16.66
C THR A 21 6.28 -8.29 -16.56
N LEU A 22 7.02 -7.60 -15.68
CA LEU A 22 6.79 -6.20 -15.28
C LEU A 22 5.34 -5.95 -14.83
N SER A 23 4.68 -6.99 -14.34
CA SER A 23 3.41 -6.87 -13.64
C SER A 23 3.64 -6.32 -12.24
N TRP A 24 2.73 -5.45 -11.78
CA TRP A 24 2.79 -4.86 -10.45
C TRP A 24 1.90 -5.61 -9.45
N ASN A 25 1.44 -6.82 -9.79
CA ASN A 25 0.44 -7.52 -8.99
C ASN A 25 0.99 -7.90 -7.60
N VAL A 26 2.20 -8.47 -7.54
CA VAL A 26 2.88 -8.82 -6.30
C VAL A 26 3.19 -7.56 -5.49
N HIS A 27 3.69 -6.51 -6.13
CA HIS A 27 3.97 -5.24 -5.46
C HIS A 27 2.71 -4.67 -4.79
N ILE A 28 1.62 -4.55 -5.55
CA ILE A 28 0.35 -4.00 -5.07
C ILE A 28 -0.24 -4.87 -3.96
N GLU A 29 -0.15 -6.20 -4.09
CA GLU A 29 -0.64 -7.12 -3.06
C GLU A 29 0.13 -7.00 -1.75
N LYS A 30 1.47 -6.91 -1.80
CA LYS A 30 2.31 -6.70 -0.62
C LYS A 30 1.98 -5.35 0.05
N MET A 31 1.90 -4.28 -0.74
CA MET A 31 1.52 -2.95 -0.26
C MET A 31 0.11 -2.94 0.34
N ARG A 32 -0.85 -3.65 -0.27
CA ARG A 32 -2.22 -3.80 0.23
C ARG A 32 -2.22 -4.43 1.62
N VAL A 33 -1.46 -5.50 1.83
CA VAL A 33 -1.37 -6.18 3.13
C VAL A 33 -0.75 -5.26 4.20
N ASP A 34 0.32 -4.53 3.87
CA ASP A 34 0.95 -3.58 4.80
C ASP A 34 0.01 -2.44 5.21
N ILE A 35 -0.66 -1.82 4.24
CA ILE A 35 -1.64 -0.75 4.50
C ILE A 35 -2.83 -1.28 5.30
N ALA A 36 -3.34 -2.48 4.96
CA ALA A 36 -4.45 -3.09 5.70
C ALA A 36 -4.09 -3.37 7.16
N ARG A 37 -2.86 -3.84 7.43
CA ARG A 37 -2.35 -4.02 8.81
C ARG A 37 -2.31 -2.69 9.55
N ALA A 38 -1.76 -1.64 8.94
CA ALA A 38 -1.72 -0.31 9.53
C ALA A 38 -3.11 0.21 9.88
N ILE A 39 -4.06 0.14 8.92
CA ILE A 39 -5.47 0.55 9.15
C ILE A 39 -6.13 -0.31 10.26
N GLY A 40 -5.81 -1.60 10.33
CA GLY A 40 -6.31 -2.49 11.38
C GLY A 40 -5.88 -2.06 12.77
N ILE A 41 -4.60 -1.73 12.94
CA ILE A 41 -4.05 -1.21 14.21
C ILE A 41 -4.67 0.15 14.53
N LEU A 42 -4.71 1.07 13.57
CA LEU A 42 -5.29 2.39 13.75
C LEU A 42 -6.74 2.31 14.22
N ASN A 43 -7.55 1.43 13.63
CA ASN A 43 -8.95 1.26 14.02
C ASN A 43 -9.14 0.85 15.48
N LYS A 44 -8.18 0.15 16.11
CA LYS A 44 -8.27 -0.19 17.55
C LYS A 44 -8.21 1.05 18.43
N PHE A 45 -7.41 2.04 18.05
CA PHE A 45 -7.22 3.29 18.81
C PHE A 45 -8.13 4.43 18.32
N ARG A 46 -9.12 4.11 17.51
CA ARG A 46 -9.96 5.10 16.83
C ARG A 46 -10.72 6.04 17.75
N GLN A 47 -11.26 5.53 18.85
CA GLN A 47 -12.01 6.35 19.81
C GLN A 47 -11.09 7.18 20.69
N LEU A 48 -9.83 6.78 20.85
CA LEU A 48 -8.86 7.42 21.73
C LEU A 48 -8.16 8.61 21.07
N LEU A 49 -8.00 8.57 19.74
CA LEU A 49 -7.22 9.57 19.01
C LEU A 49 -8.08 10.76 18.54
N PRO A 50 -7.62 12.01 18.71
CA PRO A 50 -8.23 13.18 18.08
C PRO A 50 -8.00 13.17 16.56
N LYS A 51 -8.89 13.85 15.81
CA LYS A 51 -8.89 13.86 14.33
C LYS A 51 -7.54 14.30 13.73
N ARG A 52 -6.87 15.28 14.32
CA ARG A 52 -5.55 15.77 13.87
C ARG A 52 -4.49 14.65 13.87
N LEU A 53 -4.42 13.86 14.95
CA LEU A 53 -3.47 12.74 15.04
C LEU A 53 -3.82 11.63 14.04
N LYS A 54 -5.10 11.35 13.82
CA LYS A 54 -5.53 10.40 12.79
C LYS A 54 -5.07 10.80 11.40
N LEU A 55 -5.17 12.10 11.08
CA LEU A 55 -4.72 12.63 9.81
C LEU A 55 -3.19 12.50 9.65
N GLN A 56 -2.42 12.83 10.69
CA GLN A 56 -0.96 12.63 10.68
C GLN A 56 -0.59 11.16 10.48
N LEU A 57 -1.26 10.24 11.17
CA LEU A 57 -1.05 8.79 11.02
C LEU A 57 -1.42 8.30 9.62
N TYR A 58 -2.47 8.85 9.02
CA TYR A 58 -2.81 8.56 7.63
C TYR A 58 -1.68 8.98 6.69
N TYR A 59 -1.16 10.21 6.83
CA TYR A 59 -0.07 10.67 5.96
C TYR A 59 1.22 9.87 6.16
N SER A 60 1.56 9.53 7.40
CA SER A 60 2.80 8.82 7.71
C SER A 60 2.76 7.32 7.38
N LEU A 61 1.60 6.66 7.51
CA LEU A 61 1.49 5.20 7.34
C LEU A 61 0.82 4.77 6.03
N VAL A 62 -0.10 5.56 5.49
CA VAL A 62 -0.87 5.15 4.31
C VAL A 62 -0.41 5.93 3.09
N TYR A 63 -0.44 7.26 3.16
CA TYR A 63 -0.09 8.11 2.03
C TYR A 63 1.37 7.95 1.60
N SER A 64 2.32 7.99 2.54
CA SER A 64 3.75 7.79 2.28
C SER A 64 4.04 6.50 1.49
N ARG A 65 3.35 5.40 1.81
CA ARG A 65 3.48 4.12 1.11
C ARG A 65 2.88 4.16 -0.29
N LEU A 66 1.75 4.84 -0.46
CA LEU A 66 1.06 4.99 -1.74
C LEU A 66 1.71 5.99 -2.69
N THR A 67 2.52 6.92 -2.21
CA THR A 67 3.24 7.86 -3.07
C THR A 67 4.65 7.39 -3.39
N TYR A 68 5.24 6.55 -2.53
CA TYR A 68 6.58 6.02 -2.74
C TYR A 68 6.68 5.24 -4.06
N CYS A 69 7.61 5.67 -4.92
CA CYS A 69 7.84 5.09 -6.25
C CYS A 69 6.59 4.97 -7.13
N MET A 70 5.58 5.84 -6.92
CA MET A 70 4.33 5.80 -7.68
C MET A 70 4.53 5.95 -9.20
N LEU A 71 5.59 6.63 -9.65
CA LEU A 71 5.94 6.72 -11.07
C LEU A 71 6.24 5.35 -11.71
N VAL A 72 6.70 4.38 -10.91
CA VAL A 72 7.08 3.04 -11.37
C VAL A 72 5.86 2.14 -11.47
N TRP A 73 5.13 1.97 -10.36
CA TRP A 73 3.99 1.03 -10.29
C TRP A 73 2.63 1.67 -10.60
N GLY A 74 2.54 2.99 -10.70
CA GLY A 74 1.30 3.74 -10.93
C GLY A 74 0.66 3.47 -12.30
N THR A 75 1.41 2.90 -13.23
CA THR A 75 0.92 2.44 -14.55
C THR A 75 0.18 1.10 -14.47
N THR A 76 0.04 0.50 -13.29
CA THR A 76 -0.68 -0.77 -13.08
C THR A 76 -2.14 -0.73 -13.58
N THR A 77 -2.73 -1.94 -13.72
CA THR A 77 -4.13 -2.17 -14.09
C THR A 77 -5.13 -1.42 -13.21
N LYS A 78 -6.29 -1.11 -13.81
CA LYS A 78 -7.43 -0.46 -13.12
C LYS A 78 -7.89 -1.25 -11.89
N THR A 79 -7.89 -2.58 -11.97
CA THR A 79 -8.23 -3.48 -10.86
C THR A 79 -7.31 -3.30 -9.66
N ASN A 80 -5.99 -3.17 -9.89
CA ASN A 80 -5.03 -2.94 -8.83
C ASN A 80 -5.18 -1.55 -8.19
N LYS A 81 -5.42 -0.52 -9.00
CA LYS A 81 -5.75 0.82 -8.51
C LYS A 81 -7.00 0.80 -7.63
N GLN A 82 -8.03 0.06 -8.04
CA GLN A 82 -9.27 -0.08 -7.29
C GLN A 82 -9.06 -0.74 -5.92
N LYS A 83 -8.22 -1.78 -5.82
CA LYS A 83 -7.87 -2.42 -4.54
C LYS A 83 -7.27 -1.42 -3.55
N LEU A 84 -6.32 -0.60 -4.02
CA LEU A 84 -5.69 0.44 -3.19
C LEU A 84 -6.67 1.56 -2.82
N PHE A 85 -7.53 1.96 -3.75
CA PHE A 85 -8.54 2.98 -3.52
C PHE A 85 -9.56 2.57 -2.44
N ILE A 86 -9.96 1.30 -2.41
CA ILE A 86 -10.81 0.76 -1.34
C ILE A 86 -10.12 0.87 0.03
N LEU A 87 -8.81 0.62 0.11
CA LEU A 87 -8.06 0.80 1.36
C LEU A 87 -7.96 2.27 1.77
N GLN A 88 -7.72 3.19 0.84
CA GLN A 88 -7.75 4.62 1.11
C GLN A 88 -9.12 5.04 1.69
N LYS A 89 -10.23 4.59 1.09
CA LYS A 89 -11.58 4.85 1.63
C LYS A 89 -11.76 4.31 3.05
N LYS A 90 -11.22 3.12 3.35
CA LYS A 90 -11.23 2.56 4.72
C LYS A 90 -10.44 3.43 5.70
N ALA A 91 -9.31 3.97 5.28
CA ALA A 91 -8.52 4.88 6.10
C ALA A 91 -9.24 6.23 6.35
N VAL A 92 -9.89 6.80 5.33
CA VAL A 92 -10.69 8.03 5.49
C VAL A 92 -11.85 7.82 6.46
N ARG A 93 -12.56 6.67 6.37
CA ARG A 93 -13.60 6.31 7.35
C ARG A 93 -13.08 6.20 8.78
N PHE A 94 -11.82 5.77 8.96
CA PHE A 94 -11.17 5.78 10.27
C PHE A 94 -10.96 7.20 10.79
N ILE A 95 -10.49 8.13 9.95
CA ILE A 95 -10.29 9.54 10.31
C ILE A 95 -11.60 10.17 10.76
N GLU A 96 -12.68 9.94 10.00
CA GLU A 96 -14.01 10.53 10.23
C GLU A 96 -14.88 9.76 11.23
N ASN A 97 -14.35 8.74 11.90
CA ASN A 97 -15.12 7.94 12.83
C ASN A 97 -16.42 7.33 12.25
N LEU A 98 -16.40 6.87 11.00
CA LEU A 98 -17.55 6.19 10.34
C LEU A 98 -17.54 4.67 10.52
N LYS A 99 -18.69 4.02 10.70
CA LYS A 99 -18.77 2.55 10.90
C LYS A 99 -18.09 1.78 9.75
N ARG A 100 -17.49 0.62 10.10
CA ARG A 100 -16.97 -0.35 9.13
C ARG A 100 -18.18 -1.05 8.50
N TYR A 101 -18.23 -1.12 7.16
CA TYR A 101 -19.14 -2.03 6.46
C TYR A 101 -18.70 -3.47 6.68
#